data_AF-A0A0C2WTQ6-F1
#
_entry.id   AF-A0A0C2WTQ6-F1
#
_cell.length_a   1.000
_cell.length_b   1.000
_cell.length_c   1.000
_cell.angle_alpha   90.00
_cell.angle_beta   90.00
_cell.angle_gamma   90.00
#
_symmetry.space_group_name_H-M   'P 1'
#
loop_
_entity.id
_entity.type
_entity.pdbx_description
1 polymer ?
#
loop_
_entity_poly.entity_id
_entity_poly.type
_entity_poly.pdbx_seq_one_letter_code
_entity_poly.pdbx_strand_id
1 'polypeptide(L)'
;MEHRDGTAPATTYAIDGKVSPHHYIKVEELDWEDKVKNPTTPMPLRTQQLEIRHIEILEVFKAFTSLIQGNKDALSNSKEYSHWDDWKDKVDTRSIIFAGHSFGGCTGIHLLTSQTPSGYEQLPISKAILHDPWMEPFPEVSEDSEIAAASVSVPILVINSEEFTLWKQHFACQKRTFDPWIKRAREGSTWLTIARTRHMAFSDFTVFFKKKVPMAVHEDMHQLTMAFVNGQIPSFFQKNKKRISTELVVDNPDDNKRKQMRANIGDIVIHETTERVVSEH
;
A
#
# COMPACT_ATOMS: atom_id res chain seq x y z
N MET A 1 -3.06 -0.35 -13.10
CA MET A 1 -3.55 -1.53 -12.34
C MET A 1 -4.74 -2.10 -13.07
N GLU A 2 -4.73 -3.39 -13.38
CA GLU A 2 -5.87 -4.09 -13.97
C GLU A 2 -6.78 -4.59 -12.85
N HIS A 3 -8.06 -4.30 -12.94
CA HIS A 3 -9.11 -4.86 -12.10
C HIS A 3 -9.38 -6.30 -12.50
N ARG A 4 -10.02 -7.07 -11.62
CA ARG A 4 -10.36 -8.48 -11.85
C ARG A 4 -11.20 -8.74 -13.11
N ASP A 5 -11.89 -7.71 -13.64
CA ASP A 5 -12.70 -7.76 -14.85
C ASP A 5 -11.92 -7.41 -16.15
N GLY A 6 -10.60 -7.20 -16.06
CA GLY A 6 -9.76 -6.84 -17.20
C GLY A 6 -9.73 -5.35 -17.51
N THR A 7 -10.40 -4.51 -16.71
CA THR A 7 -10.35 -3.05 -16.90
C THR A 7 -9.12 -2.46 -16.23
N ALA A 8 -8.45 -1.49 -16.85
CA ALA A 8 -7.31 -0.80 -16.27
C ALA A 8 -7.29 0.66 -16.73
N PRO A 9 -6.65 1.59 -15.99
CA PRO A 9 -6.31 2.90 -16.52
C PRO A 9 -5.47 2.75 -17.80
N ALA A 10 -5.78 3.54 -18.82
CA ALA A 10 -4.95 3.71 -20.00
C ALA A 10 -4.13 5.00 -19.88
N THR A 11 -2.92 4.99 -20.40
CA THR A 11 -2.05 6.18 -20.42
C THR A 11 -1.93 6.68 -21.84
N THR A 12 -2.02 8.00 -22.05
CA THR A 12 -1.76 8.61 -23.36
C THR A 12 -0.40 9.30 -23.33
N TYR A 13 0.54 8.82 -24.13
CA TYR A 13 1.82 9.48 -24.35
C TYR A 13 2.27 9.28 -25.80
N ALA A 14 3.23 10.09 -26.25
CA ALA A 14 3.76 10.00 -27.60
C ALA A 14 4.84 8.91 -27.69
N ILE A 15 4.67 7.97 -28.62
CA ILE A 15 5.74 7.06 -29.07
C ILE A 15 6.02 7.42 -30.53
N ASP A 16 7.28 7.71 -30.86
CA ASP A 16 7.72 8.16 -32.19
C ASP A 16 6.91 9.36 -32.74
N GLY A 17 6.56 10.29 -31.85
CA GLY A 17 5.78 11.49 -32.19
C GLY A 17 4.27 11.27 -32.36
N LYS A 18 3.77 10.03 -32.22
CA LYS A 18 2.34 9.73 -32.30
C LYS A 18 1.75 9.52 -30.91
N VAL A 19 0.79 10.36 -30.54
CA VAL A 19 0.01 10.20 -29.30
C VAL A 19 -1.05 9.12 -29.52
N SER A 20 -1.00 8.05 -28.72
CA SER A 20 -2.02 7.00 -28.71
C SER A 20 -2.39 6.60 -27.29
N PRO A 21 -3.61 6.08 -27.06
CA PRO A 21 -3.93 5.40 -25.81
C PRO A 21 -3.13 4.10 -25.74
N HIS A 22 -2.32 3.96 -24.70
CA HIS A 22 -1.60 2.74 -24.37
C HIS A 22 -2.35 2.03 -23.26
N HIS A 23 -2.85 0.84 -23.59
CA HIS A 23 -3.46 -0.05 -22.63
C HIS A 23 -2.39 -0.78 -21.82
N TYR A 24 -2.82 -1.42 -20.74
CA TYR A 24 -1.94 -2.25 -19.95
C TYR A 24 -1.43 -3.44 -20.78
N ILE A 25 -0.19 -3.85 -20.52
CA ILE A 25 0.42 -5.04 -21.13
C ILE A 25 -0.25 -6.29 -20.57
N LYS A 26 -0.72 -7.18 -21.45
CA LYS A 26 -1.29 -8.47 -21.07
C LYS A 26 -0.22 -9.56 -21.01
N VAL A 27 -0.51 -10.62 -20.27
CA VAL A 27 0.40 -11.77 -20.11
C VAL A 27 0.69 -12.42 -21.46
N GLU A 28 -0.32 -12.46 -22.34
CA GLU A 28 -0.24 -13.07 -23.67
C GLU A 28 0.52 -12.20 -24.68
N GLU A 29 0.79 -10.93 -24.34
CA GLU A 29 1.50 -9.96 -25.20
C GLU A 29 3.02 -9.96 -24.93
N LEU A 30 3.50 -10.81 -24.01
CA LEU A 30 4.92 -10.90 -23.63
C LEU A 30 5.60 -12.15 -24.18
N ASP A 31 6.85 -11.98 -24.62
CA ASP A 31 7.75 -13.08 -24.96
C ASP A 31 8.37 -13.62 -23.66
N TRP A 32 7.85 -14.74 -23.18
CA TRP A 32 8.34 -15.39 -21.96
C TRP A 32 9.55 -16.26 -22.24
N GLU A 33 10.55 -16.24 -21.35
CA GLU A 33 11.64 -17.21 -21.40
C GLU A 33 11.12 -18.66 -21.29
N ASP A 34 11.77 -19.60 -21.98
CA ASP A 34 11.41 -21.03 -22.00
C ASP A 34 11.27 -21.64 -20.60
N LYS A 35 11.97 -21.09 -19.61
CA LYS A 35 11.92 -21.54 -18.21
C LYS A 35 10.61 -21.17 -17.50
N VAL A 36 9.91 -20.14 -17.96
CA VAL A 36 8.65 -19.63 -17.39
C VAL A 36 7.43 -20.06 -18.22
N LYS A 37 7.65 -20.62 -19.43
CA LYS A 37 6.64 -21.13 -20.39
C LYS A 37 5.29 -20.41 -20.32
N ASN A 38 5.12 -19.32 -21.08
CA ASN A 38 3.84 -18.62 -21.31
C ASN A 38 2.82 -18.83 -20.18
N PRO A 39 3.08 -18.25 -18.98
CA PRO A 39 2.33 -18.58 -17.80
C PRO A 39 0.85 -18.31 -18.06
N THR A 40 0.02 -19.32 -17.85
CA THR A 40 -1.44 -19.19 -17.99
C THR A 40 -2.07 -18.35 -16.87
N THR A 41 -1.25 -17.90 -15.90
CA THR A 41 -1.66 -17.07 -14.78
C THR A 41 -0.87 -15.75 -14.78
N PRO A 42 -1.47 -14.63 -14.38
CA PRO A 42 -0.81 -13.33 -14.42
C PRO A 42 0.26 -13.14 -13.33
N MET A 43 0.44 -14.07 -12.40
CA MET A 43 1.31 -13.86 -11.23
C MET A 43 2.78 -13.60 -11.58
N PRO A 44 3.44 -14.31 -12.52
CA PRO A 44 4.81 -13.98 -12.90
C PRO A 44 4.95 -12.55 -13.43
N LEU A 45 3.97 -12.09 -14.22
CA LEU A 45 3.92 -10.70 -14.68
C LEU A 45 3.72 -9.74 -13.51
N ARG A 46 2.88 -10.07 -12.53
CA ARG A 46 2.69 -9.22 -11.33
C ARG A 46 3.97 -9.13 -10.50
N THR A 47 4.74 -10.20 -10.36
CA THR A 47 6.03 -10.14 -9.67
C THR A 47 7.02 -9.26 -10.43
N GLN A 48 7.14 -9.38 -11.76
CA GLN A 48 7.97 -8.48 -12.57
C GLN A 48 7.50 -7.02 -12.51
N GLN A 49 6.19 -6.79 -12.42
CA GLN A 49 5.64 -5.45 -12.23
C GLN A 49 6.04 -4.83 -10.89
N LEU A 50 6.36 -5.60 -9.84
CA LEU A 50 6.93 -5.04 -8.61
C LEU A 50 8.30 -4.42 -8.87
N GLU A 51 9.15 -5.08 -9.65
CA GLU A 51 10.48 -4.56 -10.03
C GLU A 51 10.37 -3.28 -10.87
N ILE A 52 9.46 -3.27 -11.85
CA ILE A 52 9.20 -2.08 -12.66
C ILE A 52 8.76 -0.93 -11.75
N ARG A 53 7.81 -1.18 -10.84
CA ARG A 53 7.30 -0.17 -9.92
C ARG A 53 8.36 0.32 -8.93
N HIS A 54 9.28 -0.54 -8.51
CA HIS A 54 10.44 -0.16 -7.70
C HIS A 54 11.27 0.89 -8.45
N ILE A 55 11.63 0.61 -9.70
CA ILE A 55 12.39 1.52 -10.56
C ILE A 55 11.62 2.82 -10.84
N GLU A 56 10.32 2.73 -11.16
CA GLU A 56 9.47 3.91 -11.39
C GLU A 56 9.48 4.86 -10.20
N ILE A 57 9.37 4.34 -8.98
CA ILE A 57 9.36 5.17 -7.77
C ILE A 57 10.73 5.81 -7.52
N LEU A 58 11.82 5.08 -7.77
CA LEU A 58 13.18 5.62 -7.68
C LEU A 58 13.41 6.76 -8.69
N GLU A 59 12.98 6.57 -9.94
CA GLU A 59 13.08 7.60 -10.97
C GLU A 59 12.19 8.81 -10.69
N VAL A 60 10.95 8.60 -10.19
CA VAL A 60 10.09 9.71 -9.76
C VAL A 60 10.74 10.49 -8.62
N PHE A 61 11.28 9.80 -7.61
CA PHE A 61 11.94 10.46 -6.48
C PHE A 61 13.18 11.26 -6.92
N LYS A 62 14.01 10.69 -7.78
CA LYS A 62 15.18 11.33 -8.36
C LYS A 62 14.82 12.55 -9.21
N ALA A 63 13.84 12.41 -10.11
CA ALA A 63 13.36 13.50 -10.96
C ALA A 63 12.76 14.63 -10.12
N PHE A 64 11.93 14.29 -9.12
CA PHE A 64 11.34 15.26 -8.21
C PHE A 64 12.39 15.98 -7.35
N THR A 65 13.36 15.26 -6.82
CA THR A 65 14.47 15.86 -6.04
C THR A 65 15.29 16.83 -6.89
N SER A 66 15.63 16.43 -8.13
CA SER A 66 16.31 17.27 -9.11
C SER A 66 15.50 18.55 -9.40
N LEU A 67 14.19 18.39 -9.59
CA LEU A 67 13.26 19.49 -9.86
C LEU A 67 13.22 20.52 -8.74
N ILE A 68 13.03 20.10 -7.49
CA ILE A 68 12.97 21.01 -6.33
C ILE A 68 14.33 21.63 -5.98
N GLN A 69 15.42 21.13 -6.56
CA GLN A 69 16.75 21.76 -6.50
C GLN A 69 16.95 22.80 -7.63
N GLY A 70 15.96 22.97 -8.51
CA GLY A 70 15.92 23.96 -9.59
C GLY A 70 16.27 23.40 -10.97
N ASN A 71 16.45 22.09 -11.12
CA ASN A 71 16.68 21.49 -12.43
C ASN A 71 15.37 21.23 -13.17
N LYS A 72 14.97 22.20 -14.00
CA LYS A 72 13.74 22.12 -14.81
C LYS A 72 13.83 21.13 -15.97
N ASP A 73 15.02 20.64 -16.33
CA ASP A 73 15.15 19.63 -17.40
C ASP A 73 14.59 18.26 -16.98
N ALA A 74 14.37 18.06 -15.67
CA ALA A 74 13.63 16.90 -15.15
C ALA A 74 12.14 16.91 -15.57
N LEU A 75 11.60 18.06 -15.97
CA LEU A 75 10.23 18.19 -16.46
C LEU A 75 10.17 17.81 -17.93
N SER A 76 9.85 16.54 -18.21
CA SER A 76 9.55 16.10 -19.58
C SER A 76 8.25 16.74 -20.07
N ASN A 77 7.11 16.07 -19.88
CA ASN A 77 5.79 16.53 -20.34
C ASN A 77 5.08 17.48 -19.36
N SER A 78 5.66 17.75 -18.20
CA SER A 78 5.04 18.52 -17.11
C SER A 78 5.42 20.01 -17.10
N LYS A 79 5.94 20.53 -18.22
CA LYS A 79 6.40 21.92 -18.35
C LYS A 79 5.27 22.95 -18.25
N GLU A 80 4.02 22.52 -18.43
CA GLU A 80 2.85 23.41 -18.42
C GLU A 80 2.49 23.94 -17.02
N TYR A 81 2.97 23.31 -15.95
CA TYR A 81 2.75 23.81 -14.60
C TYR A 81 3.72 24.97 -14.29
N SER A 82 3.20 26.19 -14.18
CA SER A 82 3.99 27.41 -14.04
C SER A 82 4.64 27.61 -12.67
N HIS A 83 4.24 26.84 -11.67
CA HIS A 83 4.58 27.06 -10.27
C HIS A 83 5.69 26.14 -9.76
N TRP A 84 6.47 25.49 -10.63
CA TRP A 84 7.55 24.59 -10.19
C TRP A 84 8.61 25.29 -9.33
N ASP A 85 8.87 26.58 -9.57
CA ASP A 85 9.82 27.36 -8.77
C ASP A 85 9.35 27.53 -7.32
N ASP A 86 8.04 27.47 -7.05
CA ASP A 86 7.48 27.61 -5.70
C ASP A 86 7.86 26.43 -4.79
N TRP A 87 8.24 25.29 -5.38
CA TRP A 87 8.64 24.08 -4.67
C TRP A 87 10.12 24.08 -4.27
N LYS A 88 10.90 25.03 -4.77
CA LYS A 88 12.33 25.09 -4.54
C LYS A 88 12.65 25.18 -3.05
N ASP A 89 13.47 24.25 -2.56
CA ASP A 89 13.88 24.14 -1.15
C ASP A 89 12.70 24.05 -0.15
N LYS A 90 11.51 23.61 -0.59
CA LYS A 90 10.30 23.49 0.26
C LYS A 90 10.02 22.09 0.78
N VAL A 91 10.67 21.06 0.23
CA VAL A 91 10.41 19.66 0.57
C VAL A 91 11.66 19.04 1.17
N ASP A 92 11.52 18.47 2.36
CA ASP A 92 12.58 17.67 2.98
C ASP A 92 12.58 16.26 2.38
N THR A 93 13.56 15.97 1.54
CA THR A 93 13.71 14.66 0.89
C THR A 93 14.52 13.67 1.72
N ARG A 94 15.04 14.06 2.89
CA ARG A 94 15.89 13.20 3.74
C ARG A 94 15.09 12.20 4.58
N SER A 95 13.77 12.37 4.64
CA SER A 95 12.87 11.52 5.43
C SER A 95 11.50 11.52 4.76
N ILE A 96 11.20 10.47 3.99
CA ILE A 96 9.93 10.37 3.25
C ILE A 96 9.00 9.34 3.87
N ILE A 97 7.71 9.52 3.62
CA ILE A 97 6.67 8.56 4.00
C ILE A 97 6.15 7.91 2.73
N PHE A 98 6.23 6.59 2.67
CA PHE A 98 5.61 5.84 1.58
C PHE A 98 4.15 5.57 1.91
N ALA A 99 3.26 5.69 0.92
CA ALA A 99 1.88 5.24 1.04
C ALA A 99 1.46 4.50 -0.24
N GLY A 100 0.76 3.39 -0.08
CA GLY A 100 0.30 2.59 -1.22
C GLY A 100 -0.94 1.77 -0.91
N HIS A 101 -1.85 1.68 -1.88
CA HIS A 101 -3.08 0.88 -1.80
C HIS A 101 -3.00 -0.37 -2.68
N SER A 102 -3.56 -1.49 -2.22
CA SER A 102 -3.67 -2.73 -2.98
C SER A 102 -2.28 -3.22 -3.42
N PHE A 103 -2.07 -3.35 -4.73
CA PHE A 103 -0.76 -3.65 -5.28
C PHE A 103 0.29 -2.61 -4.87
N GLY A 104 -0.09 -1.34 -4.66
CA GLY A 104 0.78 -0.30 -4.11
C GLY A 104 1.22 -0.55 -2.67
N GLY A 105 0.38 -1.18 -1.84
CA GLY A 105 0.80 -1.63 -0.52
C GLY A 105 1.87 -2.73 -0.63
N CYS A 106 1.70 -3.67 -1.55
CA CYS A 106 2.71 -4.69 -1.86
C CYS A 106 4.02 -4.11 -2.40
N THR A 107 3.96 -3.07 -3.24
CA THR A 107 5.15 -2.32 -3.65
C THR A 107 5.85 -1.66 -2.48
N GLY A 108 5.12 -1.13 -1.49
CA GLY A 108 5.73 -0.60 -0.28
C GLY A 108 6.57 -1.63 0.47
N ILE A 109 6.06 -2.86 0.59
CA ILE A 109 6.80 -3.98 1.19
C ILE A 109 8.03 -4.29 0.34
N HIS A 110 7.86 -4.42 -0.97
CA HIS A 110 8.95 -4.70 -1.90
C HIS A 110 10.07 -3.65 -1.86
N LEU A 111 9.74 -2.36 -1.81
CA LEU A 111 10.71 -1.27 -1.66
C LEU A 111 11.52 -1.38 -0.37
N LEU A 112 10.88 -1.81 0.71
CA LEU A 112 11.52 -1.90 2.03
C LEU A 112 12.40 -3.15 2.15
N THR A 113 12.06 -4.25 1.48
CA THR A 113 12.74 -5.55 1.65
C THR A 113 13.74 -5.90 0.55
N SER A 114 13.56 -5.35 -0.65
CA SER A 114 14.42 -5.68 -1.79
C SER A 114 15.71 -4.86 -1.79
N GLN A 115 16.74 -5.40 -2.43
CA GLN A 115 17.97 -4.65 -2.68
C GLN A 115 17.67 -3.48 -3.63
N THR A 116 18.29 -2.33 -3.37
CA THR A 116 18.22 -1.20 -4.29
C THR A 116 18.90 -1.57 -5.61
N PRO A 117 18.22 -1.37 -6.77
CA PRO A 117 18.81 -1.63 -8.08
C PRO A 117 20.11 -0.84 -8.30
N SER A 118 21.04 -1.43 -9.08
CA SER A 118 22.31 -0.78 -9.42
C SER A 118 22.09 0.58 -10.09
N GLY A 119 22.84 1.59 -9.68
CA GLY A 119 22.72 2.96 -10.18
C GLY A 119 21.70 3.84 -9.45
N TYR A 120 21.05 3.31 -8.40
CA TYR A 120 20.13 4.06 -7.54
C TYR A 120 20.58 4.07 -6.08
N GLU A 121 20.14 5.10 -5.36
CA GLU A 121 20.28 5.18 -3.91
C GLU A 121 19.02 4.65 -3.23
N GLN A 122 19.20 4.07 -2.04
CA GLN A 122 18.06 3.61 -1.23
C GLN A 122 17.17 4.81 -0.86
N LEU A 123 15.86 4.67 -1.06
CA LEU A 123 14.92 5.69 -0.65
C LEU A 123 14.96 5.90 0.88
N PRO A 124 15.01 7.15 1.36
CA PRO A 124 15.05 7.44 2.79
C PRO A 124 13.65 7.33 3.42
N ILE A 125 13.02 6.16 3.30
CA ILE A 125 11.68 5.89 3.81
C ILE A 125 11.74 5.78 5.34
N SER A 126 11.15 6.75 6.03
CA SER A 126 11.09 6.78 7.49
C SER A 126 9.86 6.09 8.06
N LYS A 127 8.78 5.98 7.28
CA LYS A 127 7.51 5.33 7.63
C LYS A 127 6.81 4.83 6.38
N ALA A 128 5.99 3.77 6.50
CA ALA A 128 5.15 3.32 5.39
C ALA A 128 3.68 3.08 5.82
N ILE A 129 2.74 3.49 4.96
CA ILE A 129 1.30 3.30 5.13
C ILE A 129 0.82 2.37 4.02
N LEU A 130 0.35 1.19 4.40
CA LEU A 130 -0.05 0.13 3.49
C LEU A 130 -1.56 -0.07 3.58
N HIS A 131 -2.30 0.48 2.62
CA HIS A 131 -3.75 0.35 2.53
C HIS A 131 -4.12 -0.94 1.80
N ASP A 132 -4.71 -1.89 2.51
CA ASP A 132 -5.27 -3.13 1.97
C ASP A 132 -4.29 -3.87 1.01
N PRO A 133 -3.05 -4.15 1.45
CA PRO A 133 -1.98 -4.60 0.56
C PRO A 133 -2.29 -5.95 -0.09
N TRP A 134 -2.14 -6.00 -1.42
CA TRP A 134 -2.34 -7.21 -2.21
C TRP A 134 -1.06 -8.07 -2.26
N MET A 135 -0.97 -9.10 -1.41
CA MET A 135 0.26 -9.87 -1.15
C MET A 135 0.58 -10.98 -2.17
N GLU A 136 -0.37 -11.44 -2.98
CA GLU A 136 -0.17 -12.57 -3.91
C GLU A 136 0.97 -12.35 -4.92
N PRO A 137 1.20 -11.14 -5.46
CA PRO A 137 2.36 -10.87 -6.31
C PRO A 137 3.71 -10.91 -5.60
N PHE A 138 3.71 -10.78 -4.27
CA PHE A 138 4.92 -10.75 -3.48
C PHE A 138 5.57 -12.13 -3.49
N PRO A 139 6.90 -12.23 -3.75
CA PRO A 139 7.59 -13.51 -3.71
C PRO A 139 7.32 -14.21 -2.37
N GLU A 140 7.12 -15.53 -2.39
CA GLU A 140 6.88 -16.27 -1.16
C GLU A 140 8.04 -16.03 -0.18
N VAL A 141 7.72 -15.40 0.95
CA VAL A 141 8.63 -15.31 2.09
C VAL A 141 8.74 -16.73 2.64
N SER A 142 9.81 -17.44 2.26
CA SER A 142 10.15 -18.72 2.89
C SER A 142 10.40 -18.50 4.39
N GLU A 143 10.29 -19.54 5.22
CA GLU A 143 10.62 -19.43 6.65
C GLU A 143 12.08 -18.95 6.89
N ASP A 144 12.95 -19.18 5.90
CA ASP A 144 14.35 -18.73 5.84
C ASP A 144 14.54 -17.41 5.09
N SER A 145 13.49 -16.83 4.51
CA SER A 145 13.57 -15.52 3.87
C SER A 145 13.74 -14.48 4.95
N GLU A 146 15.01 -14.13 5.21
CA GLU A 146 15.35 -12.97 6.00
C GLU A 146 14.73 -11.74 5.35
N ILE A 147 13.54 -11.33 5.80
CA ILE A 147 13.19 -9.92 5.76
C ILE A 147 14.30 -9.25 6.56
N ALA A 148 15.26 -8.65 5.84
CA ALA A 148 16.51 -8.20 6.43
C ALA A 148 16.20 -7.39 7.69
N ALA A 149 16.89 -7.70 8.80
CA ALA A 149 16.59 -7.08 10.10
C ALA A 149 16.55 -5.54 10.03
N ALA A 150 17.32 -4.94 9.12
CA ALA A 150 17.30 -3.50 8.82
C ALA A 150 15.98 -3.01 8.19
N SER A 151 15.43 -3.72 7.21
CA SER A 151 14.14 -3.42 6.57
C SER A 151 12.98 -3.42 7.56
N VAL A 152 13.05 -4.32 8.55
CA VAL A 152 12.03 -4.47 9.59
C VAL A 152 12.01 -3.31 10.60
N SER A 153 13.01 -2.44 10.58
CA SER A 153 13.09 -1.30 11.51
C SER A 153 12.18 -0.12 11.13
N VAL A 154 11.70 -0.06 9.88
CA VAL A 154 10.81 1.02 9.40
C VAL A 154 9.41 0.79 9.99
N PRO A 155 8.85 1.78 10.72
CA PRO A 155 7.47 1.69 11.19
C PRO A 155 6.48 1.56 10.04
N ILE A 156 5.52 0.65 10.18
CA ILE A 156 4.46 0.43 9.20
C ILE A 156 3.07 0.57 9.82
N LEU A 157 2.16 1.21 9.08
CA LEU A 157 0.74 1.22 9.37
C LEU A 157 0.01 0.45 8.27
N VAL A 158 -0.50 -0.73 8.60
CA VAL A 158 -1.28 -1.57 7.67
C VAL A 158 -2.75 -1.46 8.01
N ILE A 159 -3.56 -1.00 7.05
CA ILE A 159 -5.01 -0.83 7.22
C ILE A 159 -5.73 -1.70 6.20
N ASN A 160 -6.34 -2.78 6.65
CA ASN A 160 -7.12 -3.68 5.82
C ASN A 160 -8.59 -3.28 5.75
N SER A 161 -9.23 -3.68 4.65
CA SER A 161 -10.68 -3.84 4.59
C SER A 161 -11.13 -5.13 5.27
N GLU A 162 -12.42 -5.19 5.62
CA GLU A 162 -13.04 -6.44 6.07
C GLU A 162 -12.93 -7.52 4.98
N GLU A 163 -13.08 -7.14 3.71
CA GLU A 163 -13.01 -8.06 2.56
C GLU A 163 -11.67 -8.80 2.48
N PHE A 164 -10.54 -8.09 2.59
CA PHE A 164 -9.20 -8.71 2.58
C PHE A 164 -8.92 -9.51 3.85
N THR A 165 -9.44 -9.05 5.00
CA THR A 165 -9.30 -9.76 6.28
C THR A 165 -10.00 -11.11 6.25
N LEU A 166 -11.16 -11.19 5.61
CA LEU A 166 -11.95 -12.41 5.50
C LEU A 166 -11.46 -13.37 4.41
N TRP A 167 -10.53 -12.93 3.54
CA TRP A 167 -9.83 -13.80 2.60
C TRP A 167 -8.77 -14.63 3.32
N LYS A 168 -9.18 -15.78 3.87
CA LYS A 168 -8.37 -16.62 4.78
C LYS A 168 -6.91 -16.85 4.33
N GLN A 169 -6.68 -17.28 3.09
CA GLN A 169 -5.34 -17.57 2.57
C GLN A 169 -4.47 -16.31 2.46
N HIS A 170 -5.06 -15.22 1.98
CA HIS A 170 -4.41 -13.92 1.87
C HIS A 170 -4.06 -13.33 3.24
N PHE A 171 -5.02 -13.32 4.17
CA PHE A 171 -4.80 -12.83 5.53
C PHE A 171 -3.73 -13.64 6.26
N ALA A 172 -3.64 -14.96 6.02
CA ALA A 172 -2.55 -15.79 6.54
C ALA A 172 -1.18 -15.43 5.93
N CYS A 173 -1.13 -14.99 4.66
CA CYS A 173 0.08 -14.47 4.04
C CYS A 173 0.51 -13.13 4.67
N GLN A 174 -0.44 -12.21 4.84
CA GLN A 174 -0.22 -10.94 5.55
C GLN A 174 0.28 -11.18 6.98
N LYS A 175 -0.32 -12.12 7.72
CA LYS A 175 0.09 -12.46 9.09
C LYS A 175 1.55 -12.90 9.17
N ARG A 176 1.97 -13.80 8.27
CA ARG A 176 3.37 -14.26 8.18
C ARG A 176 4.35 -13.12 7.89
N THR A 177 3.89 -12.07 7.23
CA THR A 177 4.71 -10.90 6.88
C THR A 177 4.73 -9.85 8.00
N PHE A 178 3.55 -9.44 8.50
CA PHE A 178 3.40 -8.28 9.37
C PHE A 178 3.61 -8.59 10.85
N ASP A 179 3.25 -9.78 11.35
CA ASP A 179 3.51 -10.16 12.75
C ASP A 179 5.00 -10.02 13.12
N PRO A 180 5.94 -10.68 12.41
CA PRO A 180 7.36 -10.54 12.73
C PRO A 180 7.88 -9.13 12.43
N TRP A 181 7.25 -8.41 11.50
CA TRP A 181 7.64 -7.03 11.19
C TRP A 181 7.35 -6.12 12.38
N ILE A 182 6.10 -6.08 12.83
CA ILE A 182 5.64 -5.17 13.88
C ILE A 182 6.32 -5.48 15.21
N LYS A 183 6.55 -6.76 15.53
CA LYS A 183 7.27 -7.17 16.75
C LYS A 183 8.72 -6.70 16.82
N ARG A 184 9.35 -6.45 15.67
CA ARG A 184 10.74 -5.98 15.56
C ARG A 184 10.85 -4.50 15.21
N ALA A 185 9.76 -3.87 14.80
CA ALA A 185 9.73 -2.47 14.41
C ALA A 185 9.83 -1.53 15.61
N ARG A 186 10.08 -0.25 15.32
CA ARG A 186 10.02 0.83 16.31
C ARG A 186 8.56 1.22 16.62
N GLU A 187 8.37 2.03 17.65
CA GLU A 187 7.07 2.55 18.10
C GLU A 187 6.22 3.09 16.94
N GLY A 188 4.91 2.93 17.07
CA GLY A 188 3.86 3.33 16.15
C GLY A 188 3.43 2.27 15.14
N SER A 189 4.13 1.15 15.01
CA SER A 189 3.80 0.13 14.00
C SER A 189 2.51 -0.59 14.37
N THR A 190 1.58 -0.70 13.42
CA THR A 190 0.23 -1.20 13.67
C THR A 190 -0.34 -1.88 12.42
N TRP A 191 -0.97 -3.03 12.60
CA TRP A 191 -1.79 -3.69 11.59
C TRP A 191 -3.22 -3.88 12.12
N LEU A 192 -4.19 -3.40 11.36
CA LEU A 192 -5.60 -3.42 11.75
C LEU A 192 -6.54 -3.55 10.55
N THR A 193 -7.83 -3.74 10.85
CA THR A 193 -8.93 -3.75 9.89
C THR A 193 -9.98 -2.72 10.27
N ILE A 194 -10.52 -2.02 9.27
CA ILE A 194 -11.73 -1.21 9.45
C ILE A 194 -12.94 -2.05 9.03
N ALA A 195 -13.77 -2.42 9.99
CA ALA A 195 -14.91 -3.30 9.81
C ALA A 195 -15.93 -2.73 8.82
N ARG A 196 -16.62 -3.64 8.12
CA ARG A 196 -17.65 -3.38 7.10
C ARG A 196 -17.15 -2.63 5.85
N THR A 197 -15.84 -2.45 5.69
CA THR A 197 -15.27 -1.82 4.50
C THR A 197 -14.94 -2.86 3.43
N ARG A 198 -14.88 -2.40 2.19
CA ARG A 198 -14.47 -3.19 1.02
C ARG A 198 -13.19 -2.63 0.45
N HIS A 199 -12.56 -3.36 -0.46
CA HIS A 199 -11.29 -2.97 -1.05
C HIS A 199 -11.29 -1.55 -1.66
N MET A 200 -12.42 -1.15 -2.27
CA MET A 200 -12.56 0.19 -2.87
C MET A 200 -12.63 1.34 -1.88
N ALA A 201 -12.78 1.08 -0.57
CA ALA A 201 -12.89 2.11 0.46
C ALA A 201 -11.66 3.02 0.55
N PHE A 202 -10.49 2.54 0.10
CA PHE A 202 -9.23 3.30 0.09
C PHE A 202 -9.01 4.13 -1.18
N SER A 203 -10.05 4.27 -2.02
CA SER A 203 -9.99 5.03 -3.27
C SER A 203 -11.07 6.12 -3.29
N ASP A 204 -10.85 7.12 -4.15
CA ASP A 204 -11.79 8.22 -4.38
C ASP A 204 -13.15 7.74 -4.90
N PHE A 205 -13.22 6.52 -5.46
CA PHE A 205 -14.45 5.93 -5.99
C PHE A 205 -15.62 6.02 -5.01
N THR A 206 -15.36 5.80 -3.72
CA THR A 206 -16.39 5.74 -2.69
C THR A 206 -16.91 7.10 -2.23
N VAL A 207 -16.15 8.18 -2.47
CA VAL A 207 -16.50 9.55 -2.06
C VAL A 207 -17.13 10.39 -3.17
N PHE A 208 -17.05 9.97 -4.44
CA PHE A 208 -17.73 10.66 -5.56
C PHE A 208 -19.22 10.92 -5.29
N PHE A 209 -19.89 9.95 -4.66
CA PHE A 209 -21.32 10.05 -4.37
C PHE A 209 -21.64 10.79 -3.06
N LYS A 210 -20.64 11.35 -2.37
CA LYS A 210 -20.75 12.17 -1.13
C LYS A 210 -21.69 11.59 -0.07
N LYS A 211 -21.72 10.26 0.06
CA LYS A 211 -22.56 9.58 1.06
C LYS A 211 -21.90 9.69 2.43
N LYS A 212 -22.72 9.94 3.48
CA LYS A 212 -22.24 10.14 4.86
C LYS A 212 -21.32 9.03 5.37
N VAL A 213 -21.70 7.77 5.11
CA VAL A 213 -20.97 6.60 5.63
C VAL A 213 -19.58 6.46 4.99
N PRO A 214 -19.41 6.40 3.65
CA PRO A 214 -18.10 6.45 3.02
C PRO A 214 -17.23 7.63 3.47
N MET A 215 -17.81 8.83 3.61
CA MET A 215 -17.07 10.00 4.09
C MET A 215 -16.55 9.82 5.52
N ALA A 216 -17.36 9.25 6.42
CA ALA A 216 -16.95 8.98 7.80
C ALA A 216 -15.81 7.94 7.86
N VAL A 217 -15.90 6.88 7.05
CA VAL A 217 -14.84 5.87 6.95
C VAL A 217 -13.52 6.49 6.43
N HIS A 218 -13.59 7.36 5.42
CA HIS A 218 -12.44 8.11 4.93
C HIS A 218 -11.83 9.01 6.00
N GLU A 219 -12.67 9.71 6.76
CA GLU A 219 -12.22 10.54 7.89
C GLU A 219 -11.51 9.69 8.97
N ASP A 220 -12.05 8.52 9.32
CA ASP A 220 -11.39 7.61 10.26
C ASP A 220 -10.02 7.15 9.73
N MET A 221 -9.94 6.76 8.45
CA MET A 221 -8.67 6.40 7.79
C MET A 221 -7.68 7.56 7.81
N HIS A 222 -8.14 8.78 7.52
CA HIS A 222 -7.33 9.99 7.55
C HIS A 222 -6.79 10.27 8.95
N GLN A 223 -7.65 10.31 9.97
CA GLN A 223 -7.25 10.56 11.36
C GLN A 223 -6.26 9.52 11.86
N LEU A 224 -6.48 8.23 11.56
CA LEU A 224 -5.56 7.15 11.90
C LEU A 224 -4.19 7.32 11.21
N THR A 225 -4.21 7.66 9.91
CA THR A 225 -3.00 7.87 9.12
C THR A 225 -2.19 9.05 9.65
N MET A 226 -2.85 10.17 9.95
CA MET A 226 -2.21 11.34 10.53
C MET A 226 -1.69 11.06 11.95
N ALA A 227 -2.41 10.27 12.74
CA ALA A 227 -1.91 9.82 14.04
C ALA A 227 -0.62 9.00 13.89
N PHE A 228 -0.54 8.10 12.91
CA PHE A 228 0.69 7.37 12.62
C PHE A 228 1.84 8.29 12.18
N VAL A 229 1.57 9.21 11.24
CA VAL A 229 2.55 10.19 10.75
C VAL A 229 3.11 11.02 11.91
N ASN A 230 2.26 11.44 12.84
CA ASN A 230 2.63 12.32 13.96
C ASN A 230 3.10 11.57 15.22
N GLY A 231 3.13 10.23 15.24
CA GLY A 231 3.50 9.46 16.44
C GLY A 231 2.46 9.52 17.56
N GLN A 232 1.17 9.62 17.19
CA GLN A 232 0.02 9.82 18.08
C GLN A 232 -0.96 8.64 18.05
N ILE A 233 -0.52 7.45 17.62
CA ILE A 233 -1.35 6.23 17.60
C ILE A 233 -1.95 5.93 18.99
N PRO A 234 -1.20 6.01 20.11
CA PRO A 234 -1.79 5.79 21.44
C PRO A 234 -2.95 6.75 21.75
N SER A 235 -2.81 8.04 21.38
CA SER A 235 -3.86 9.03 21.56
C SER A 235 -5.08 8.75 20.68
N PHE A 236 -4.85 8.31 19.44
CA PHE A 236 -5.92 7.87 18.55
C PHE A 236 -6.68 6.67 19.12
N PHE A 237 -5.97 5.66 19.65
CA PHE A 237 -6.59 4.51 20.28
C PHE A 237 -7.41 4.90 21.51
N GLN A 238 -6.85 5.74 22.39
CA GLN A 238 -7.56 6.19 23.59
C GLN A 238 -8.85 6.95 23.23
N LYS A 239 -8.82 7.83 22.22
CA LYS A 239 -9.99 8.58 21.75
C LYS A 239 -11.06 7.66 21.17
N ASN A 240 -10.66 6.56 20.52
CA ASN A 240 -11.54 5.64 19.81
C ASN A 240 -11.77 4.30 20.54
N LYS A 241 -11.40 4.18 21.82
CA LYS A 241 -11.40 2.91 22.57
C LYS A 241 -12.71 2.11 22.50
N LYS A 242 -13.85 2.79 22.41
CA LYS A 242 -15.19 2.15 22.32
C LYS A 242 -15.46 1.46 20.98
N ARG A 243 -14.69 1.79 19.96
CA ARG A 243 -14.77 1.26 18.59
C ARG A 243 -13.61 0.32 18.28
N ILE A 244 -12.70 0.09 19.22
CA ILE A 244 -11.48 -0.70 19.03
C ILE A 244 -11.65 -2.05 19.72
N SER A 245 -11.34 -3.12 19.00
CA SER A 245 -11.24 -4.48 19.52
C SER A 245 -9.92 -5.10 19.08
N THR A 246 -9.42 -6.07 19.84
CA THR A 246 -8.32 -6.96 19.43
C THR A 246 -8.83 -8.34 19.02
N GLU A 247 -10.15 -8.56 19.09
CA GLU A 247 -10.78 -9.84 18.76
C GLU A 247 -11.41 -9.78 17.36
N LEU A 248 -10.92 -10.65 16.47
CA LEU A 248 -11.52 -10.89 15.16
C LEU A 248 -12.61 -11.95 15.28
N VAL A 249 -13.86 -11.51 15.49
CA VAL A 249 -15.04 -12.39 15.49
C VAL A 249 -15.72 -12.36 14.12
N VAL A 250 -15.93 -13.52 13.51
CA VAL A 250 -16.57 -13.65 12.19
C VAL A 250 -17.87 -14.43 12.32
N ASP A 251 -18.96 -13.86 11.83
CA ASP A 251 -20.24 -14.56 11.71
C ASP A 251 -20.25 -15.42 10.43
N ASN A 252 -20.80 -16.64 10.54
CA ASN A 252 -20.88 -17.64 9.47
C ASN A 252 -19.53 -18.03 8.84
N PRO A 253 -18.53 -18.49 9.62
CA PRO A 253 -17.19 -18.78 9.12
C PRO A 253 -17.12 -19.91 8.08
N ASP A 254 -18.12 -20.79 8.07
CA ASP A 254 -18.19 -22.04 7.29
C ASP A 254 -19.38 -22.11 6.31
N ASP A 255 -20.22 -21.07 6.22
CA ASP A 255 -21.37 -21.02 5.31
C ASP A 255 -20.95 -20.44 3.93
N ASN A 256 -21.63 -20.87 2.85
CA ASN A 256 -21.53 -20.27 1.50
C ASN A 256 -22.17 -18.88 1.42
N LYS A 257 -22.80 -18.40 2.50
CA LYS A 257 -23.25 -17.01 2.66
C LYS A 257 -22.07 -16.04 2.76
N ARG A 258 -22.35 -14.75 2.58
CA ARG A 258 -21.33 -13.69 2.75
C ARG A 258 -20.86 -13.66 4.21
N LYS A 259 -19.63 -14.12 4.43
CA LYS A 259 -18.86 -13.95 5.68
C LYS A 259 -18.79 -12.48 6.05
N GLN A 260 -18.85 -12.21 7.34
CA GLN A 260 -18.98 -10.84 7.83
C GLN A 260 -18.41 -10.76 9.25
N MET A 261 -17.64 -9.70 9.57
CA MET A 261 -17.13 -9.52 10.95
C MET A 261 -18.26 -9.16 11.91
N ARG A 262 -18.20 -9.55 13.18
CA ARG A 262 -19.16 -9.11 14.20
C ARG A 262 -18.72 -7.75 14.77
N ALA A 263 -18.94 -6.70 14.00
CA ALA A 263 -18.59 -5.32 14.37
C ALA A 263 -19.48 -4.31 13.61
N ASN A 264 -19.57 -3.08 14.11
CA ASN A 264 -20.26 -1.99 13.42
C ASN A 264 -19.40 -1.44 12.28
N ILE A 265 -20.02 -0.64 11.41
CA ILE A 265 -19.28 0.01 10.33
C ILE A 265 -18.28 1.03 10.89
N GLY A 266 -17.02 0.92 10.46
CA GLY A 266 -15.95 1.78 10.95
C GLY A 266 -15.34 1.33 12.27
N ASP A 267 -15.85 0.29 12.94
CA ASP A 267 -15.14 -0.28 14.09
C ASP A 267 -13.76 -0.81 13.65
N ILE A 268 -12.78 -0.72 14.52
CA ILE A 268 -11.38 -1.02 14.24
C ILE A 268 -11.00 -2.31 14.97
N VAL A 269 -10.51 -3.29 14.24
CA VAL A 269 -9.95 -4.52 14.81
C VAL A 269 -8.44 -4.51 14.65
N ILE A 270 -7.71 -4.40 15.74
CA ILE A 270 -6.25 -4.42 15.76
C ILE A 270 -5.78 -5.87 15.77
N HIS A 271 -4.93 -6.24 14.81
CA HIS A 271 -4.35 -7.58 14.70
C HIS A 271 -3.00 -7.67 15.40
N GLU A 272 -2.18 -6.62 15.25
CA GLU A 272 -0.86 -6.52 15.88
C GLU A 272 -0.46 -5.04 15.99
N THR A 273 0.22 -4.66 17.08
CA THR A 273 0.68 -3.28 17.29
C THR A 273 1.82 -3.22 18.30
N THR A 274 2.74 -2.26 18.13
CA THR A 274 3.75 -1.94 19.15
C THR A 274 3.16 -1.20 20.35
N GLU A 275 1.96 -0.64 20.20
CA GLU A 275 1.35 0.23 21.19
C GLU A 275 0.48 -0.53 22.21
N ARG A 276 0.38 0.01 23.42
CA ARG A 276 -0.58 -0.53 24.39
C ARG A 276 -2.00 -0.22 23.94
N VAL A 277 -2.80 -1.26 23.76
CA VAL A 277 -4.24 -1.13 23.47
C VAL A 277 -5.02 -1.11 24.78
N VAL A 278 -5.82 -0.08 24.99
CA VAL A 278 -6.76 0.00 26.12
C VAL A 278 -8.16 -0.36 25.60
N SER A 279 -8.53 -1.63 25.70
CA SER A 279 -9.90 -2.09 25.38
C SER A 279 -10.78 -2.12 26.64
N GLU A 280 -12.04 -1.68 26.52
CA GLU A 280 -13.06 -1.96 27.54
C GLU A 280 -13.62 -3.37 27.25
N HIS A 281 -13.53 -4.26 28.23
CA HIS A 281 -14.04 -5.64 28.15
C HIS A 281 -15.56 -5.66 28.07
#